data_AF-A0A965HSY1-F1
#
_entry.id   AF-A0A965HSY1-F1
#
_cell.length_a   1.000
_cell.length_b   1.000
_cell.length_c   1.000
_cell.angle_alpha   90.00
_cell.angle_beta   90.00
_cell.angle_gamma   90.00
#
_symmetry.space_group_name_H-M   'P 1'
#
loop_
_entity.id
_entity.type
_entity.pdbx_description
1 polymer ?
#
loop_
_entity_poly.entity_id
_entity_poly.type
_entity_poly.pdbx_seq_one_letter_code
_entity_poly.pdbx_strand_id
1 'polypeptide(L)' 'MKSTVSILIGLLWLSTGAVADGPPEGGDAKAWCEANENACFTWCETHQDHEICKEPECD' A
#
# COMPACT_ATOMS: atom_id res chain seq x y z
N MET A 1 26.84 6.10 32.99
CA MET A 1 26.20 6.95 31.96
C MET A 1 27.06 6.95 30.71
N LYS A 2 26.89 5.96 29.81
CA LYS A 2 27.52 5.92 28.48
C LYS A 2 26.69 5.02 27.57
N SER A 3 25.79 5.67 26.83
CA SER A 3 25.18 5.22 25.59
C SER A 3 24.68 3.77 25.51
N THR A 4 23.42 3.60 25.87
CA THR A 4 22.55 2.60 25.25
C THR A 4 22.61 2.81 23.74
N VAL A 5 23.33 1.92 23.05
CA VAL A 5 23.34 1.83 21.59
C VAL A 5 21.95 1.39 21.16
N SER A 6 21.05 2.36 21.01
CA SER A 6 19.74 2.20 20.39
C SER A 6 19.93 2.09 18.88
N ILE A 7 20.39 0.93 18.41
CA ILE A 7 20.34 0.57 17.00
C ILE A 7 19.15 -0.38 16.85
N LEU A 8 17.95 0.19 17.01
CA LEU A 8 16.75 -0.36 16.40
C LEU A 8 16.81 0.08 14.94
N ILE A 9 17.62 -0.63 14.13
CA ILE A 9 17.48 -0.60 12.68
C ILE A 9 16.13 -1.24 12.41
N GLY A 10 15.12 -0.36 12.34
CA GLY A 10 13.76 -0.70 12.05
C GLY A 10 13.71 -1.50 10.76
N LEU A 11 13.15 -2.68 10.89
CA LEU A 11 12.69 -3.57 9.85
C LEU A 11 11.76 -2.81 8.88
N LEU A 12 12.34 -2.11 7.90
CA LEU A 12 11.72 -1.79 6.62
C LEU A 12 12.48 -2.67 5.62
N TRP A 13 12.28 -3.99 5.61
CA TRP A 13 11.22 -4.62 4.81
C TRP A 13 10.71 -3.70 3.70
N LEU A 14 11.64 -3.28 2.84
CA LEU A 14 11.38 -3.17 1.41
C LEU A 14 11.02 -4.58 0.93
N SER A 15 9.81 -5.01 1.27
CA SER A 15 9.04 -5.85 0.38
C SER A 15 8.85 -5.03 -0.88
N THR A 16 9.85 -5.08 -1.75
CA THR A 16 9.70 -4.94 -3.19
C THR A 16 8.81 -6.10 -3.66
N GLY A 17 7.58 -6.15 -3.15
CA GLY A 17 6.50 -6.83 -3.82
C GLY A 17 6.44 -6.17 -5.17
N ALA A 18 6.46 -6.99 -6.23
CA ALA A 18 6.18 -6.51 -7.56
C ALA A 18 5.03 -5.52 -7.44
N VAL A 19 5.32 -4.23 -7.67
CA VAL A 19 4.29 -3.24 -7.91
C VAL A 19 3.58 -3.78 -9.13
N ALA A 20 2.48 -4.50 -8.91
CA ALA A 20 1.48 -4.61 -9.94
C ALA A 20 1.16 -3.15 -10.27
N ASP A 21 1.42 -2.74 -11.51
CA ASP A 21 1.28 -1.37 -12.02
C ASP A 21 -0.07 -0.72 -11.65
N GLY A 22 -1.02 -1.54 -11.22
CA GLY A 22 -2.23 -1.18 -10.54
C GLY A 22 -3.24 -2.30 -10.72
N PRO A 23 -4.51 -2.04 -10.43
CA PRO A 23 -5.60 -2.86 -10.98
C PRO A 23 -5.53 -2.91 -12.52
N PRO A 24 -5.94 -4.03 -13.15
CA PRO A 24 -5.99 -4.14 -14.60
C PRO A 24 -6.99 -3.16 -15.23
N GLU A 25 -6.61 -2.49 -16.31
CA GLU A 25 -7.48 -1.57 -17.05
C GLU A 25 -8.72 -2.31 -17.60
N GLY A 26 -9.91 -1.76 -17.35
CA GLY A 26 -11.19 -2.40 -17.73
C GLY A 26 -11.55 -3.67 -16.96
N GLY A 27 -10.71 -4.08 -15.99
CA GLY A 27 -10.99 -5.19 -15.08
C GLY A 27 -11.66 -4.74 -13.78
N ASP A 28 -11.95 -5.71 -12.91
CA ASP A 28 -12.49 -5.44 -11.58
C ASP A 28 -11.37 -5.00 -10.63
N ALA A 29 -11.25 -3.68 -10.48
CA ALA A 29 -10.25 -3.08 -9.61
C ALA A 29 -10.47 -3.40 -8.12
N LYS A 30 -11.72 -3.65 -7.70
CA LYS A 30 -12.05 -4.06 -6.33
C LYS A 30 -11.57 -5.48 -6.06
N ALA A 31 -11.87 -6.42 -6.97
CA ALA A 31 -11.40 -7.79 -6.86
C ALA A 31 -9.86 -7.88 -6.89
N TRP A 32 -9.19 -7.01 -7.65
CA TRP A 32 -7.74 -6.90 -7.61
C TRP A 32 -7.23 -6.41 -6.25
N CYS A 33 -7.84 -5.38 -5.66
CA CYS A 33 -7.46 -4.91 -4.32
C CYS A 33 -7.65 -5.97 -3.24
N GLU A 34 -8.75 -6.73 -3.28
CA GLU A 34 -9.00 -7.85 -2.36
C GLU A 34 -7.92 -8.94 -2.46
N ALA A 35 -7.42 -9.21 -3.66
CA ALA A 35 -6.34 -10.17 -3.87
C ALA A 35 -4.94 -9.61 -3.59
N ASN A 36 -4.78 -8.28 -3.54
CA ASN A 36 -3.48 -7.60 -3.49
C ASN A 36 -3.49 -6.42 -2.51
N GLU A 37 -4.02 -6.60 -1.29
CA GLU A 37 -4.29 -5.50 -0.34
C GLU A 37 -3.11 -4.54 -0.13
N ASN A 38 -1.91 -5.07 0.10
CA ASN A 38 -0.70 -4.24 0.30
C ASN A 38 -0.29 -3.46 -0.97
N ALA A 39 -0.45 -4.06 -2.14
CA ALA A 39 -0.17 -3.39 -3.41
C ALA A 39 -1.23 -2.32 -3.70
N CYS A 40 -2.49 -2.60 -3.41
CA CYS A 40 -3.58 -1.65 -3.53
C CYS A 40 -3.37 -0.43 -2.62
N PHE A 41 -3.02 -0.64 -1.36
CA PHE A 41 -2.70 0.45 -0.43
C PHE A 41 -1.57 1.34 -0.98
N THR A 42 -0.46 0.73 -1.41
CA THR A 42 0.69 1.45 -1.97
C THR A 42 0.32 2.20 -3.24
N TRP A 43 -0.47 1.60 -4.13
CA TRP A 43 -0.90 2.21 -5.38
C TRP A 43 -1.80 3.43 -5.14
N CYS A 44 -2.71 3.32 -4.17
CA CYS A 44 -3.62 4.40 -3.76
C CYS A 44 -2.91 5.62 -3.15
N GLU A 45 -1.67 5.50 -2.67
CA GLU A 45 -0.89 6.66 -2.19
C GLU A 45 -0.70 7.73 -3.28
N THR A 46 -0.74 7.33 -4.56
CA THR A 46 -0.58 8.22 -5.72
C THR A 46 -1.78 8.28 -6.67
N HIS A 47 -2.84 7.50 -6.40
CA HIS A 47 -4.04 7.34 -7.24
C HIS A 47 -5.34 7.59 -6.45
N GLN A 48 -5.34 8.61 -5.60
CA GLN A 48 -6.44 8.93 -4.68
C GLN A 48 -7.76 9.30 -5.39
N ASP A 49 -7.69 9.68 -6.67
CA ASP A 49 -8.85 10.03 -7.49
C ASP A 49 -9.62 8.80 -7.99
N HIS A 50 -9.01 7.61 -7.96
CA HIS A 50 -9.68 6.36 -8.33
C HIS A 50 -10.67 5.92 -7.26
N GLU A 51 -11.86 5.48 -7.69
CA GLU A 51 -12.95 5.06 -6.81
C GLU A 51 -12.55 3.98 -5.79
N ILE A 52 -11.65 3.06 -6.15
CA ILE A 52 -11.17 2.01 -5.23
C ILE A 52 -10.31 2.53 -4.08
N CYS A 53 -9.76 3.74 -4.23
CA CYS A 53 -8.88 4.40 -3.28
C CYS A 53 -9.60 5.45 -2.43
N LYS A 54 -10.85 5.77 -2.78
CA LYS A 54 -11.66 6.69 -1.99
C LYS A 54 -12.04 6.00 -0.68
N GLU A 55 -11.64 6.61 0.43
CA GLU A 55 -12.19 6.22 1.72
C GLU A 55 -13.72 6.38 1.68
N PRO A 56 -14.48 5.42 2.24
CA PRO A 56 -15.92 5.62 2.39
C PRO A 56 -16.15 6.89 3.20
N GLU A 57 -17.14 7.70 2.80
CA GLU A 57 -17.54 8.84 3.62
C GLU A 57 -18.02 8.30 4.98
N CYS A 58 -17.21 8.50 6.00
CA CYS A 58 -17.59 8.22 7.37
C CYS A 58 -18.63 9.27 7.78
N ASP A 59 -19.91 8.88 7.80
CA ASP A 59 -21.01 9.66 8.38
C ASP A 59 -20.88 9.72 9.92
#